data_AF-X1C5I1-F1
#
_entry.id   AF-X1C5I1-F1
#
_cell.length_a   1.000
_cell.length_b   1.000
_cell.length_c   1.000
_cell.angle_alpha   90.00
_cell.angle_beta   90.00
_cell.angle_gamma   90.00
#
_symmetry.space_group_name_H-M   'P 1'
#
loop_
_entity.id
_entity.type
_entity.pdbx_description
1 polymer ?
#
loop_
_entity_poly.entity_id
_entity_poly.type
_entity_poly.pdbx_seq_one_letter_code
_entity_poly.pdbx_strand_id
1 'polypeptide(L)'
;YPVNTSPITNSTSVVGYTEVTVDQLVKIFENRNSTKVDWARRIAPIYIEYGKLFNIRADIAWAMMCHETGFLEYTGDVSPDQNNFVGMGATGGGVPGNSFATEELGIIAHYAHLAWYYYPNHINVYCSTVYDPRHFGSSHYKYTGDTTLGHLNGNWAPGSTYTDKIILFANRIYGF
;
A
#
# COMPACT_ATOMS: atom_id res chain seq x y z
N TYR A 1 21.90 15.21 4.86
CA TYR A 1 22.30 14.59 3.58
C TYR A 1 21.04 14.10 2.90
N PRO A 2 20.70 14.48 1.66
CA PRO A 2 19.60 13.81 0.97
C PRO A 2 20.00 12.33 0.85
N VAL A 3 19.16 11.44 1.37
CA VAL A 3 19.32 10.01 1.15
C VAL A 3 19.31 9.84 -0.36
N ASN A 4 20.39 9.28 -0.91
CA ASN A 4 20.51 9.02 -2.34
C ASN A 4 19.51 7.93 -2.71
N THR A 5 18.25 8.30 -2.94
CA THR A 5 17.19 7.38 -3.33
C THR A 5 17.21 7.27 -4.84
N SER A 6 17.67 6.14 -5.38
CA SER A 6 17.48 5.87 -6.81
C SER A 6 15.99 5.88 -7.16
N PRO A 7 15.61 6.29 -8.39
CA PRO A 7 14.22 6.23 -8.81
C PRO A 7 13.63 4.83 -8.62
N ILE A 8 12.38 4.77 -8.17
CA ILE A 8 11.65 3.51 -8.01
C ILE A 8 11.26 3.02 -9.39
N THR A 9 11.46 1.73 -9.64
CA THR A 9 11.13 1.07 -10.91
C THR A 9 10.50 -0.29 -10.63
N ASN A 10 10.11 -1.01 -11.69
CA ASN A 10 9.64 -2.38 -11.56
C ASN A 10 10.67 -3.33 -10.94
N SER A 11 11.96 -3.02 -11.02
CA SER A 11 13.03 -3.83 -10.41
C SER A 11 13.31 -3.49 -8.95
N THR A 12 12.66 -2.46 -8.39
CA THR A 12 12.83 -2.09 -6.98
C THR A 12 12.19 -3.15 -6.08
N SER A 13 12.93 -3.66 -5.11
CA SER A 13 12.39 -4.55 -4.08
C SER A 13 11.37 -3.81 -3.21
N VAL A 14 10.18 -4.39 -3.04
CA VAL A 14 9.14 -3.94 -2.12
C VAL A 14 9.45 -4.38 -0.69
N VAL A 15 10.04 -5.57 -0.53
CA VAL A 15 10.61 -6.02 0.74
C VAL A 15 11.87 -5.22 1.03
N GLY A 16 11.95 -4.70 2.25
CA GLY A 16 13.03 -3.87 2.72
C GLY A 16 12.52 -2.59 3.37
N TYR A 17 13.48 -1.81 3.84
CA TYR A 17 13.24 -0.56 4.52
C TYR A 17 13.87 0.60 3.77
N THR A 18 13.17 1.73 3.74
CA THR A 18 13.73 3.02 3.33
C THR A 18 13.28 4.09 4.31
N GLU A 19 14.20 4.98 4.69
CA GLU A 19 13.86 6.15 5.48
C GLU A 19 13.00 7.09 4.63
N VAL A 20 11.76 7.32 5.09
CA VAL A 20 10.83 8.27 4.50
C VAL A 20 10.12 9.03 5.61
N THR A 21 9.96 10.34 5.44
CA THR A 21 9.29 11.20 6.41
C THR A 21 7.83 11.41 6.08
N VAL A 22 7.03 11.83 7.08
CA VAL A 22 5.64 12.23 6.90
C VAL A 22 5.52 13.32 5.82
N ASP A 23 6.40 14.31 5.83
CA ASP A 23 6.37 15.40 4.85
C ASP A 23 6.63 14.91 3.43
N GLN A 24 7.53 13.95 3.23
CA GLN A 24 7.75 13.33 1.92
C GLN A 24 6.51 12.60 1.43
N LEU A 25 5.88 11.77 2.27
CA LEU A 25 4.67 11.03 1.92
C LEU A 25 3.49 11.98 1.59
N VAL A 26 3.34 13.04 2.37
CA VAL A 26 2.23 13.99 2.24
C VAL A 26 2.43 14.95 1.07
N LYS A 27 3.68 15.16 0.60
CA LYS A 27 3.99 16.15 -0.44
C LYS A 27 3.17 15.98 -1.70
N ILE A 28 2.86 14.74 -2.08
CA ILE A 28 2.07 14.43 -3.27
C ILE A 28 0.60 14.86 -3.14
N PHE A 29 0.06 15.00 -1.92
CA PHE A 29 -1.27 15.57 -1.67
C PHE A 29 -1.23 17.09 -1.73
N GLU A 30 -0.19 17.72 -1.14
CA GLU A 30 0.01 19.17 -1.18
C GLU A 30 0.18 19.68 -2.62
N ASN A 31 1.03 19.02 -3.41
CA ASN A 31 1.27 19.39 -4.80
C ASN A 31 0.01 19.29 -5.68
N ARG A 32 -1.00 18.54 -5.21
CA ARG A 32 -2.31 18.41 -5.87
C ARG A 32 -3.33 19.42 -5.35
N ASN A 33 -2.98 20.26 -4.37
CA ASN A 33 -3.92 21.09 -3.61
C ASN A 33 -5.10 20.27 -3.05
N SER A 34 -4.82 19.06 -2.57
CA SER A 34 -5.86 18.14 -2.09
C SER A 34 -6.49 18.65 -0.80
N THR A 35 -7.80 18.46 -0.65
CA THR A 35 -8.52 18.70 0.61
C THR A 35 -8.23 17.62 1.66
N LYS A 36 -7.52 16.55 1.29
CA LYS A 36 -7.22 15.38 2.13
C LYS A 36 -5.84 15.46 2.81
N VAL A 37 -5.14 16.59 2.73
CA VAL A 37 -3.80 16.76 3.32
C VAL A 37 -3.79 16.42 4.82
N ASP A 38 -4.79 16.86 5.58
CA ASP A 38 -4.87 16.56 7.03
C ASP A 38 -5.10 15.07 7.30
N TRP A 39 -5.92 14.42 6.47
CA TRP A 39 -6.11 12.96 6.57
C TRP A 39 -4.81 12.23 6.23
N ALA A 40 -4.15 12.59 5.14
CA ALA A 40 -2.86 12.03 4.76
C ALA A 40 -1.80 12.22 5.88
N ARG A 41 -1.70 13.40 6.48
CA ARG A 41 -0.80 13.66 7.60
C ARG A 41 -1.08 12.78 8.82
N ARG A 42 -2.35 12.47 9.07
CA ARG A 42 -2.78 11.63 10.19
C ARG A 42 -2.39 10.15 10.01
N ILE A 43 -2.50 9.61 8.80
CA ILE A 43 -2.22 8.18 8.54
C ILE A 43 -0.78 7.89 8.11
N ALA A 44 -0.03 8.88 7.61
CA ALA A 44 1.37 8.71 7.18
C ALA A 44 2.30 8.14 8.27
N PRO A 45 2.24 8.58 9.55
CA PRO A 45 3.03 7.97 10.62
C PRO A 45 2.76 6.47 10.80
N ILE A 46 1.49 6.07 10.67
CA ILE A 46 1.05 4.67 10.82
C ILE A 46 1.62 3.82 9.68
N TYR A 47 1.62 4.33 8.44
CA TYR A 47 2.30 3.66 7.32
C TYR A 47 3.81 3.48 7.56
N ILE A 48 4.48 4.50 8.07
CA ILE A 48 5.93 4.41 8.36
C ILE A 48 6.20 3.36 9.45
N GLU A 49 5.39 3.35 10.50
CA GLU A 49 5.49 2.37 11.60
C GLU A 49 5.30 0.93 11.12
N TYR A 50 4.18 0.66 10.44
CA TYR A 50 3.89 -0.70 9.99
C TYR A 50 4.79 -1.13 8.82
N GLY A 51 5.24 -0.20 7.97
CA GLY A 51 6.29 -0.49 6.99
C GLY A 51 7.58 -1.00 7.62
N LYS A 52 8.00 -0.40 8.76
CA LYS A 52 9.13 -0.91 9.54
C LYS A 52 8.85 -2.27 10.13
N LEU A 53 7.68 -2.45 10.75
CA LEU A 53 7.31 -3.72 11.41
C LEU A 53 7.26 -4.90 10.43
N PHE A 54 6.71 -4.68 9.23
CA PHE A 54 6.60 -5.70 8.20
C PHE A 54 7.86 -5.80 7.32
N ASN A 55 8.85 -4.91 7.49
CA ASN A 55 9.99 -4.76 6.57
C ASN A 55 9.53 -4.63 5.10
N ILE A 56 8.55 -3.76 4.88
CA ILE A 56 7.99 -3.43 3.56
C ILE A 56 8.08 -1.91 3.38
N ARG A 57 8.56 -1.47 2.23
CA ARG A 57 8.80 -0.04 2.02
C ARG A 57 7.51 0.79 2.08
N ALA A 58 7.49 1.77 2.97
CA ALA A 58 6.32 2.62 3.20
C ALA A 58 6.00 3.56 2.04
N ASP A 59 7.00 4.01 1.29
CA ASP A 59 6.82 4.83 0.08
C ASP A 59 6.01 4.12 -1.02
N ILE A 60 6.24 2.81 -1.20
CA ILE A 60 5.51 1.96 -2.16
C ILE A 60 4.09 1.68 -1.65
N ALA A 61 3.93 1.25 -0.39
CA ALA A 61 2.62 1.00 0.18
C ALA A 61 1.75 2.29 0.21
N TRP A 62 2.37 3.45 0.46
CA TRP A 62 1.71 4.74 0.39
C TRP A 62 1.25 5.09 -1.03
N ALA A 63 2.11 4.87 -2.03
CA ALA A 63 1.77 5.06 -3.44
C ALA A 63 0.63 4.13 -3.89
N MET A 64 0.61 2.88 -3.41
CA MET A 64 -0.52 1.96 -3.60
C MET A 64 -1.80 2.53 -3.01
N MET A 65 -1.78 2.96 -1.74
CA MET A 65 -2.96 3.59 -1.12
C MET A 65 -3.47 4.79 -1.93
N CYS A 66 -2.57 5.66 -2.41
CA CYS A 66 -2.95 6.79 -3.24
C CYS A 66 -3.62 6.35 -4.55
N HIS A 67 -3.14 5.26 -5.16
CA HIS A 67 -3.75 4.73 -6.37
C HIS A 67 -5.11 4.11 -6.11
N GLU A 68 -5.22 3.24 -5.11
CA GLU A 68 -6.41 2.43 -4.80
C GLU A 68 -7.57 3.29 -4.29
N THR A 69 -7.28 4.32 -3.50
CA THR A 69 -8.30 5.22 -2.93
C THR A 69 -8.54 6.47 -3.77
N GLY A 70 -7.77 6.66 -4.86
CA GLY A 70 -7.77 7.91 -5.61
C GLY A 70 -7.32 9.11 -4.78
N PHE A 71 -6.28 8.95 -3.95
CA PHE A 71 -5.78 9.94 -2.99
C PHE A 71 -6.80 10.27 -1.88
N LEU A 72 -7.36 9.23 -1.25
CA LEU A 72 -8.36 9.33 -0.16
C LEU A 72 -9.67 10.01 -0.59
N GLU A 73 -9.96 10.07 -1.89
CA GLU A 73 -11.20 10.61 -2.44
C GLU A 73 -12.30 9.55 -2.56
N TYR A 74 -11.94 8.27 -2.68
CA TYR A 74 -12.87 7.13 -2.70
C TYR A 74 -14.00 7.27 -3.74
N THR A 75 -13.64 7.48 -5.01
CA THR A 75 -14.61 7.68 -6.09
C THR A 75 -15.16 6.38 -6.70
N GLY A 76 -14.87 5.23 -6.08
CA GLY A 76 -15.26 3.90 -6.53
C GLY A 76 -16.31 3.26 -5.62
N ASP A 77 -16.33 1.93 -5.56
CA ASP A 77 -17.30 1.18 -4.73
C ASP A 77 -16.99 1.21 -3.23
N VAL A 78 -15.72 1.42 -2.87
CA VAL A 78 -15.27 1.54 -1.47
C VAL A 78 -15.54 2.95 -0.98
N SER A 79 -16.15 3.08 0.20
CA SER A 79 -16.40 4.38 0.84
C SER A 79 -15.30 4.77 1.84
N PRO A 80 -15.13 6.08 2.13
CA PRO A 80 -14.16 6.58 3.10
C PRO A 80 -14.25 5.94 4.50
N ASP A 81 -15.46 5.64 4.97
CA ASP A 81 -15.70 5.14 6.33
C ASP A 81 -15.32 3.66 6.50
N GLN A 82 -15.03 2.95 5.41
CA GLN A 82 -14.62 1.55 5.45
C GLN A 82 -13.18 1.35 5.93
N ASN A 83 -12.35 2.41 5.96
CA ASN A 83 -10.91 2.32 6.23
C ASN A 83 -10.20 1.28 5.33
N ASN A 84 -10.72 1.04 4.12
CA ASN A 84 -10.18 0.06 3.18
C ASN A 84 -9.29 0.75 2.14
N PHE A 85 -8.01 0.85 2.46
CA PHE A 85 -7.04 1.62 1.69
C PHE A 85 -6.50 0.92 0.43
N VAL A 86 -6.99 -0.29 0.13
CA VAL A 86 -6.48 -1.14 -0.97
C VAL A 86 -7.56 -1.81 -1.80
N GLY A 87 -8.82 -1.40 -1.66
CA GLY A 87 -9.91 -2.04 -2.43
C GLY A 87 -10.14 -3.50 -2.06
N MET A 88 -9.73 -3.94 -0.86
CA MET A 88 -9.78 -5.34 -0.47
C MET A 88 -11.22 -5.86 -0.53
N GLY A 89 -11.44 -6.89 -1.35
CA GLY A 89 -12.74 -7.53 -1.50
C GLY A 89 -13.75 -6.76 -2.36
N ALA A 90 -13.41 -5.59 -2.87
CA ALA A 90 -14.24 -4.88 -3.85
C ALA A 90 -14.13 -5.57 -5.22
N THR A 91 -15.24 -5.72 -5.93
CA THR A 91 -15.30 -6.47 -7.21
C THR A 91 -15.85 -5.66 -8.38
N GLY A 92 -16.17 -4.37 -8.19
CA GLY A 92 -16.93 -3.61 -9.17
C GLY A 92 -18.44 -3.72 -8.95
N GLY A 93 -19.19 -2.80 -9.54
CA GLY A 93 -20.66 -2.89 -9.63
C GLY A 93 -21.39 -2.65 -8.31
N GLY A 94 -20.82 -1.83 -7.42
CA GLY A 94 -21.42 -1.48 -6.14
C GLY A 94 -21.11 -2.45 -5.00
N VAL A 95 -20.20 -3.43 -5.19
CA VAL A 95 -19.75 -4.32 -4.11
C VAL A 95 -18.65 -3.59 -3.30
N PRO A 96 -18.94 -3.16 -2.06
CA PRO A 96 -18.05 -2.25 -1.32
C PRO A 96 -16.78 -2.91 -0.79
N GLY A 97 -16.70 -4.25 -0.80
CA GLY A 97 -15.58 -4.99 -0.22
C GLY A 97 -15.55 -4.96 1.31
N ASN A 98 -14.36 -5.17 1.87
CA ASN A 98 -14.13 -5.26 3.31
C ASN A 98 -14.16 -3.89 3.99
N SER A 99 -14.45 -3.88 5.29
CA SER A 99 -14.39 -2.71 6.16
C SER A 99 -13.56 -3.01 7.40
N PHE A 100 -12.82 -2.02 7.88
CA PHE A 100 -11.97 -2.11 9.05
C PHE A 100 -12.40 -1.08 10.09
N ALA A 101 -12.42 -1.48 11.37
CA ALA A 101 -12.99 -0.67 12.44
C ALA A 101 -12.20 0.64 12.69
N THR A 102 -10.91 0.65 12.36
CA THR A 102 -10.04 1.82 12.47
C THR A 102 -9.15 1.93 11.25
N GLU A 103 -8.61 3.12 11.00
CA GLU A 103 -7.62 3.34 9.96
C GLU A 103 -6.38 2.50 10.18
N GLU A 104 -5.92 2.38 11.42
CA GLU A 104 -4.79 1.54 11.77
C GLU A 104 -5.03 0.08 11.34
N LEU A 105 -6.21 -0.48 11.63
CA LEU A 105 -6.55 -1.83 11.18
C LEU A 105 -6.60 -1.96 9.65
N GLY A 106 -7.07 -0.93 8.95
CA GLY A 106 -7.02 -0.88 7.49
C GLY A 106 -5.60 -0.85 6.92
N ILE A 107 -4.69 -0.15 7.58
CA ILE A 107 -3.28 -0.06 7.20
C ILE A 107 -2.55 -1.37 7.52
N ILE A 108 -2.83 -1.99 8.68
CA ILE A 108 -2.36 -3.34 9.01
C ILE A 108 -2.83 -4.33 7.94
N ALA A 109 -4.10 -4.27 7.54
CA ALA A 109 -4.66 -5.15 6.51
C ALA A 109 -3.91 -5.01 5.18
N HIS A 110 -3.58 -3.79 4.77
CA HIS A 110 -2.75 -3.53 3.59
C HIS A 110 -1.38 -4.21 3.70
N TYR A 111 -0.65 -3.96 4.79
CA TYR A 111 0.67 -4.56 4.99
C TYR A 111 0.63 -6.08 5.12
N ALA A 112 -0.37 -6.62 5.83
CA ALA A 112 -0.58 -8.06 5.95
C ALA A 112 -0.87 -8.70 4.58
N HIS A 113 -1.64 -8.03 3.72
CA HIS A 113 -1.92 -8.50 2.38
C HIS A 113 -0.66 -8.48 1.51
N LEU A 114 0.10 -7.38 1.50
CA LEU A 114 1.39 -7.30 0.81
C LEU A 114 2.37 -8.37 1.30
N ALA A 115 2.45 -8.58 2.62
CA ALA A 115 3.32 -9.59 3.20
C ALA A 115 2.98 -11.00 2.68
N TRP A 116 1.70 -11.28 2.41
CA TRP A 116 1.29 -12.57 1.86
C TRP A 116 1.85 -12.80 0.44
N TYR A 117 1.91 -11.76 -0.39
CA TYR A 117 2.53 -11.83 -1.72
C TYR A 117 4.05 -12.00 -1.68
N TYR A 118 4.71 -11.46 -0.65
CA TYR A 118 6.16 -11.27 -0.66
C TYR A 118 6.97 -12.14 0.30
N TYR A 119 6.33 -12.79 1.28
CA TYR A 119 7.01 -13.67 2.22
C TYR A 119 6.59 -15.13 2.05
N PRO A 120 7.52 -16.09 2.22
CA PRO A 120 7.20 -17.51 2.12
C PRO A 120 6.34 -18.01 3.28
N ASN A 121 6.37 -17.32 4.42
CA ASN A 121 5.65 -17.64 5.64
C ASN A 121 5.12 -16.36 6.29
N HIS A 122 4.16 -16.51 7.20
CA HIS A 122 3.70 -15.41 8.07
C HIS A 122 4.87 -14.85 8.88
N ILE A 123 5.05 -13.53 8.84
CA ILE A 123 6.20 -12.87 9.50
C ILE A 123 5.87 -12.26 10.86
N ASN A 124 4.58 -12.12 11.19
CA ASN A 124 4.11 -11.63 12.49
C ASN A 124 2.62 -12.04 12.70
N VAL A 125 2.05 -11.62 13.84
CA VAL A 125 0.67 -11.94 14.27
C VAL A 125 -0.39 -11.36 13.33
N TYR A 126 -0.07 -10.30 12.59
CA TYR A 126 -1.00 -9.63 11.70
C TYR A 126 -1.21 -10.37 10.37
N CYS A 127 -0.33 -11.33 10.02
CA CYS A 127 -0.54 -12.27 8.93
C CYS A 127 -1.61 -13.33 9.32
N SER A 128 -2.87 -12.88 9.41
CA SER A 128 -4.01 -13.74 9.73
C SER A 128 -5.32 -13.15 9.24
N THR A 129 -6.36 -13.99 9.17
CA THR A 129 -7.72 -13.60 8.75
C THR A 129 -8.39 -12.57 9.67
N VAL A 130 -7.85 -12.34 10.88
CA VAL A 130 -8.31 -11.30 11.80
C VAL A 130 -8.02 -9.91 11.26
N TYR A 131 -6.86 -9.73 10.60
CA TYR A 131 -6.40 -8.43 10.13
C TYR A 131 -6.48 -8.28 8.62
N ASP A 132 -6.30 -9.36 7.86
CA ASP A 132 -6.56 -9.42 6.43
C ASP A 132 -7.51 -10.59 6.16
N PRO A 133 -8.83 -10.33 5.95
CA PRO A 133 -9.82 -11.38 5.68
C PRO A 133 -9.49 -12.29 4.49
N ARG A 134 -8.57 -11.87 3.61
CA ARG A 134 -8.11 -12.71 2.49
C ARG A 134 -6.96 -13.63 2.89
N HIS A 135 -6.30 -13.46 4.03
CA HIS A 135 -5.11 -14.21 4.48
C HIS A 135 -5.43 -15.60 5.07
N PHE A 136 -6.13 -16.46 4.31
CA PHE A 136 -6.70 -17.72 4.81
C PHE A 136 -5.78 -18.96 4.72
N GLY A 137 -4.51 -18.81 4.34
CA GLY A 137 -3.57 -19.93 4.17
C GLY A 137 -2.15 -19.58 4.58
N SER A 138 -1.31 -20.59 4.79
CA SER A 138 0.08 -20.44 5.27
C SER A 138 1.01 -19.71 4.29
N SER A 139 0.67 -19.70 3.01
CA SER A 139 1.38 -18.99 1.95
C SER A 139 0.40 -18.54 0.86
N HIS A 140 0.72 -17.46 0.16
CA HIS A 140 -0.07 -17.00 -0.97
C HIS A 140 0.22 -17.85 -2.21
N TYR A 141 -0.80 -18.27 -2.95
CA TYR A 141 -0.63 -19.11 -4.16
C TYR A 141 0.15 -18.42 -5.30
N LYS A 142 0.24 -17.09 -5.27
CA LYS A 142 1.05 -16.26 -6.20
C LYS A 142 2.47 -15.98 -5.71
N TYR A 143 2.84 -16.41 -4.50
CA TYR A 143 4.20 -16.22 -4.01
C TYR A 143 5.21 -16.97 -4.88
N THR A 144 6.22 -16.26 -5.39
CA THR A 144 7.30 -16.84 -6.20
C THR A 144 8.69 -16.61 -5.62
N GLY A 145 8.81 -15.83 -4.55
CA GLY A 145 10.08 -15.30 -4.05
C GLY A 145 10.57 -14.04 -4.80
N ASP A 146 9.84 -13.57 -5.80
CA ASP A 146 10.10 -12.28 -6.46
C ASP A 146 9.64 -11.14 -5.55
N THR A 147 10.60 -10.38 -5.03
CA THR A 147 10.34 -9.25 -4.12
C THR A 147 10.16 -7.92 -4.85
N THR A 148 10.25 -7.91 -6.18
CA THR A 148 10.22 -6.67 -6.96
C THR A 148 8.81 -6.07 -7.03
N LEU A 149 8.73 -4.75 -7.24
CA LEU A 149 7.45 -4.06 -7.44
C LEU A 149 6.72 -4.59 -8.68
N GLY A 150 7.47 -4.91 -9.75
CA GLY A 150 6.94 -5.50 -10.98
C GLY A 150 6.16 -6.79 -10.75
N HIS A 151 6.47 -7.53 -9.68
CA HIS A 151 5.73 -8.74 -9.28
C HIS A 151 4.22 -8.47 -9.10
N LEU A 152 3.79 -7.26 -8.72
CA LEU A 152 2.37 -6.95 -8.52
C LEU A 152 1.56 -6.87 -9.82
N ASN A 153 2.20 -6.68 -10.99
CA ASN A 153 1.50 -6.69 -12.28
C ASN A 153 0.88 -8.06 -12.54
N GLY A 154 -0.42 -8.11 -12.84
CA GLY A 154 -1.19 -9.34 -13.01
C GLY A 154 -1.45 -10.14 -11.71
N ASN A 155 -0.74 -9.82 -10.62
CA ASN A 155 -0.84 -10.54 -9.36
C ASN A 155 -1.71 -9.81 -8.35
N TRP A 156 -1.49 -8.52 -8.11
CA TRP A 156 -2.33 -7.70 -7.24
C TRP A 156 -3.64 -7.29 -7.92
N ALA A 157 -3.50 -6.73 -9.13
CA ALA A 157 -4.59 -6.39 -10.03
C ALA A 157 -4.40 -7.13 -11.37
N PRO A 158 -5.47 -7.43 -12.12
CA PRO A 158 -5.38 -8.23 -13.34
C PRO A 158 -4.58 -7.59 -14.49
N GLY A 159 -4.29 -6.28 -14.43
CA GLY A 159 -3.57 -5.55 -15.48
C GLY A 159 -2.05 -5.72 -15.43
N SER A 160 -1.41 -5.66 -16.60
CA SER A 160 0.05 -5.73 -16.76
C SER A 160 0.78 -4.41 -16.47
N THR A 161 0.03 -3.33 -16.25
CA THR A 161 0.54 -1.96 -16.05
C THR A 161 0.10 -1.35 -14.71
N TYR A 162 -0.35 -2.20 -13.76
CA TYR A 162 -0.76 -1.77 -12.43
C TYR A 162 0.33 -0.92 -11.75
N THR A 163 1.58 -1.38 -11.80
CA THR A 163 2.69 -0.74 -11.12
C THR A 163 3.10 0.60 -11.72
N ASP A 164 2.67 0.95 -12.94
CA ASP A 164 3.05 2.22 -13.59
C ASP A 164 2.58 3.43 -12.76
N LYS A 165 1.36 3.36 -12.20
CA LYS A 165 0.85 4.41 -11.30
C LYS A 165 1.56 4.40 -9.97
N ILE A 166 1.92 3.23 -9.45
CA ILE A 166 2.63 3.10 -8.18
C ILE A 166 4.03 3.72 -8.31
N ILE A 167 4.75 3.38 -9.38
CA ILE A 167 6.05 3.97 -9.74
C ILE A 167 5.92 5.49 -9.86
N LEU A 168 4.92 5.98 -10.59
CA LEU A 168 4.70 7.42 -10.75
C LEU A 168 4.50 8.13 -9.40
N PHE A 169 3.65 7.59 -8.53
CA PHE A 169 3.35 8.23 -7.24
C PHE A 169 4.49 8.09 -6.24
N ALA A 170 5.14 6.92 -6.18
CA ALA A 170 6.27 6.68 -5.28
C ALA A 170 7.48 7.55 -5.64
N ASN A 171 7.74 7.79 -6.92
CA ASN A 171 8.81 8.71 -7.34
C ASN A 171 8.52 10.18 -6.99
N ARG A 172 7.26 10.61 -7.04
CA ARG A 172 6.84 11.97 -6.64
C ARG A 172 7.04 12.27 -5.16
N ILE A 173 7.09 11.25 -4.30
CA ILE A 173 7.44 11.39 -2.87
C ILE A 173 8.87 11.96 -2.72
N TYR A 174 9.76 11.63 -3.66
CA TYR A 174 11.16 12.05 -3.68
C TYR A 174 11.44 13.21 -4.64
N GLY A 175 10.42 13.71 -5.33
CA GLY A 175 10.55 14.84 -6.26
C GLY A 175 11.16 14.49 -7.62
N PHE A 176 11.12 13.22 -8.01
CA PHE A 176 11.44 12.77 -9.37
C PHE A 176 10.28 13.02 -10.35
#